data_AF-A0A3B9KXD3-F1
#
_entry.id   AF-A0A3B9KXD3-F1
#
_cell.length_a   1.000
_cell.length_b   1.000
_cell.length_c   1.000
_cell.angle_alpha   90.00
_cell.angle_beta   90.00
_cell.angle_gamma   90.00
#
_symmetry.space_group_name_H-M   'P 1'
#
loop_
_entity.id
_entity.type
_entity.pdbx_description
1 polymer ?
#
loop_
_entity_poly.entity_id
_entity_poly.type
_entity_poly.pdbx_seq_one_letter_code
_entity_poly.pdbx_strand_id
1 'polypeptide(L)'
;MTHDALVAAARGVFEATGAERVDPAYILPSDIPLELSGEAVRARLCVFSDHRGNEMVMRPDLTLPVAGQEAERRAAGGDGA
;
A
#
# COMPACT_ATOMS: atom_id res chain seq x y z
N MET A 1 8.86 14.84 -22.71
CA MET A 1 9.47 14.26 -21.49
C MET A 1 9.12 12.77 -21.46
N THR A 2 10.08 11.87 -21.28
CA THR A 2 9.80 10.42 -21.25
C THR A 2 9.17 10.03 -19.92
N HIS A 3 8.48 8.87 -19.89
CA HIS A 3 7.92 8.33 -18.65
C HIS A 3 9.01 8.17 -17.57
N ASP A 4 10.17 7.61 -17.93
CA ASP A 4 11.27 7.41 -17.00
C ASP A 4 11.82 8.72 -16.43
N ALA A 5 11.88 9.77 -17.26
CA ALA A 5 12.31 11.10 -16.80
C ALA A 5 11.31 11.70 -15.80
N LEU A 6 10.01 11.51 -16.01
CA LEU A 6 8.97 11.94 -15.05
C LEU A 6 9.09 11.18 -13.73
N VAL A 7 9.25 9.86 -13.78
CA VAL A 7 9.41 9.02 -12.58
C VAL A 7 10.68 9.40 -11.81
N ALA A 8 11.79 9.63 -12.52
CA ALA A 8 13.04 10.05 -11.89
C ALA A 8 12.91 11.42 -11.21
N ALA A 9 12.25 12.39 -11.87
CA ALA A 9 12.01 13.71 -11.29
C ALA A 9 11.12 13.65 -10.04
N ALA A 10 10.00 12.92 -10.10
CA ALA A 10 9.11 12.75 -8.96
C ALA A 10 9.83 12.06 -7.78
N ARG A 11 10.62 11.02 -8.06
CA ARG A 11 11.42 10.32 -7.04
C ARG A 11 12.42 11.25 -6.36
N GLY A 12 13.14 12.08 -7.12
CA GLY A 12 14.11 13.02 -6.57
C GLY A 12 13.50 14.03 -5.58
N VAL A 13 12.23 14.41 -5.76
CA VAL A 13 11.50 15.26 -4.80
C VAL A 13 11.31 14.55 -3.45
N PHE A 14 10.91 13.27 -3.46
CA PHE A 14 10.73 12.49 -2.23
C PHE A 14 12.06 12.18 -1.53
N GLU A 15 13.10 11.80 -2.30
CA GLU A 15 14.43 11.52 -1.76
C GLU A 15 15.01 12.76 -1.04
N ALA A 16 14.78 13.96 -1.58
CA ALA A 16 15.24 15.21 -0.98
C ALA A 16 14.57 15.53 0.38
N THR A 17 13.40 14.96 0.68
CA THR A 17 12.77 15.10 2.01
C THR A 17 13.26 14.06 3.02
N GLY A 18 14.20 13.18 2.64
CA GLY A 18 14.62 12.04 3.45
C GLY A 18 13.61 10.90 3.46
N ALA A 19 12.67 10.86 2.51
CA ALA A 19 11.71 9.76 2.44
C ALA A 19 12.41 8.46 2.00
N GLU A 20 12.05 7.36 2.63
CA GLU A 20 12.53 6.03 2.26
C GLU A 20 11.65 5.41 1.17
N ARG A 21 12.29 4.67 0.26
CA ARG A 21 11.57 3.93 -0.77
C ARG A 21 10.94 2.68 -0.19
N VAL A 22 9.66 2.49 -0.43
CA VAL A 22 8.90 1.29 -0.07
C VAL A 22 8.33 0.61 -1.31
N ASP A 23 8.19 -0.71 -1.25
CA ASP A 23 7.50 -1.52 -2.26
C ASP A 23 6.41 -2.34 -1.56
N PRO A 24 5.22 -1.73 -1.33
CA PRO A 24 4.12 -2.41 -0.67
C PRO A 24 3.60 -3.59 -1.50
N ALA A 25 2.91 -4.53 -0.84
CA ALA A 25 2.25 -5.64 -1.53
C ALA A 25 1.17 -5.12 -2.51
N TYR A 26 1.00 -5.81 -3.64
CA TYR A 26 -0.06 -5.51 -4.61
C TYR A 26 -1.39 -6.16 -4.23
N ILE A 27 -1.33 -7.34 -3.62
CA ILE A 27 -2.48 -8.13 -3.19
C ILE A 27 -2.50 -8.15 -1.66
N LEU A 28 -3.66 -7.87 -1.09
CA LEU A 28 -3.88 -7.81 0.36
C LEU A 28 -4.99 -8.79 0.74
N PRO A 29 -5.00 -9.31 1.97
CA PRO A 29 -6.22 -9.89 2.56
C PRO A 29 -7.38 -8.88 2.49
N SER A 30 -8.61 -9.34 2.28
CA SER A 30 -9.75 -8.45 2.03
C SER A 30 -10.35 -7.82 3.29
N ASP A 31 -10.04 -8.34 4.48
CA ASP A 31 -10.60 -7.93 5.77
C ASP A 31 -10.46 -6.42 6.02
N ILE A 32 -9.22 -5.92 6.10
CA ILE A 32 -8.94 -4.51 6.41
C ILE A 32 -9.41 -3.58 5.28
N PRO A 33 -9.13 -3.86 3.98
CA PRO A 33 -9.64 -3.04 2.89
C PRO A 33 -11.16 -2.93 2.87
N LEU A 34 -11.91 -4.01 3.12
CA LEU A 34 -13.37 -3.99 3.10
C LEU A 34 -13.97 -3.31 4.32
N GLU A 35 -13.37 -3.49 5.51
CA GLU A 35 -13.86 -2.91 6.76
C GLU A 35 -13.63 -1.40 6.83
N LEU A 36 -12.47 -0.92 6.38
CA LEU A 36 -12.07 0.49 6.51
C LEU A 36 -12.38 1.34 5.27
N SER A 37 -12.79 0.72 4.16
CA SER A 37 -13.20 1.46 2.96
C SER A 37 -14.62 2.00 3.11
N GLY A 38 -14.75 3.33 3.10
CA GLY A 38 -16.03 3.96 2.82
C GLY A 38 -16.57 3.55 1.44
N GLU A 39 -17.88 3.73 1.22
CA GLU A 39 -18.60 3.23 0.04
C GLU A 39 -17.95 3.63 -1.30
N ALA A 40 -17.39 4.84 -1.39
CA ALA A 40 -16.72 5.34 -2.59
C ALA A 40 -15.43 4.57 -2.95
N VAL A 41 -14.71 4.06 -1.95
CA VAL A 41 -13.51 3.24 -2.16
C VAL A 41 -13.92 1.79 -2.41
N ARG A 42 -14.96 1.31 -1.72
CA ARG A 42 -15.46 -0.06 -1.85
C ARG A 42 -15.85 -0.41 -3.28
N ALA A 43 -16.50 0.51 -4.00
CA ALA A 43 -16.86 0.33 -5.41
C ALA A 43 -15.65 0.16 -6.36
N ARG A 44 -14.44 0.50 -5.91
CA ARG A 44 -13.20 0.43 -6.70
C ARG A 44 -12.34 -0.78 -6.33
N LEU A 45 -12.73 -1.55 -5.33
CA LEU A 45 -11.99 -2.74 -4.90
C LEU A 45 -12.17 -3.87 -5.92
N CYS A 46 -11.05 -4.39 -6.39
CA CYS A 46 -11.03 -5.63 -7.16
C CYS A 46 -10.82 -6.80 -6.20
N VAL A 47 -11.93 -7.45 -5.82
CA VAL A 47 -11.97 -8.58 -4.88
C VAL A 47 -11.96 -9.89 -5.66
N PHE A 48 -11.19 -10.87 -5.21
CA PHE A 48 -11.11 -12.20 -5.82
C PHE A 48 -10.69 -13.25 -4.79
N SER A 49 -10.91 -14.53 -5.10
CA SER A 49 -10.45 -15.63 -4.25
C SER A 49 -9.09 -16.16 -4.70
N ASP A 50 -8.22 -16.49 -3.76
CA ASP A 50 -6.98 -17.23 -4.05
C ASP A 50 -7.25 -18.73 -4.28
N HIS A 51 -6.19 -19.50 -4.59
CA HIS A 51 -6.26 -20.94 -4.82
C HIS A 51 -6.66 -21.78 -3.58
N ARG A 52 -6.70 -21.16 -2.40
CA ARG A 52 -7.07 -21.77 -1.12
C ARG A 52 -8.48 -21.33 -0.67
N GLY A 53 -9.15 -20.49 -1.45
CA GLY A 53 -10.47 -19.94 -1.15
C GLY A 53 -10.47 -18.73 -0.21
N ASN A 54 -9.30 -18.14 0.07
CA ASN A 54 -9.24 -16.90 0.85
C ASN A 54 -9.68 -15.72 -0.01
N GLU A 55 -10.42 -14.78 0.57
CA GLU A 55 -10.80 -13.55 -0.11
C GLU A 55 -9.65 -12.54 -0.07
N MET A 56 -9.25 -12.08 -1.25
CA MET A 56 -8.12 -11.20 -1.49
C MET A 56 -8.58 -9.95 -2.23
N VAL A 57 -7.81 -8.88 -2.12
CA VAL A 57 -8.05 -7.63 -2.82
C VAL A 57 -6.80 -7.16 -3.55
N MET A 58 -6.95 -6.67 -4.79
CA MET A 58 -5.91 -5.85 -5.43
C MET A 58 -5.93 -4.46 -4.81
N ARG A 59 -4.76 -3.96 -4.39
CA ARG A 59 -4.64 -2.65 -3.73
C ARG A 59 -5.31 -1.54 -4.58
N PRO A 60 -6.23 -0.74 -4.01
CA PRO A 60 -6.85 0.37 -4.73
C PRO A 60 -5.94 1.61 -4.78
N ASP A 61 -5.09 1.78 -3.78
CA ASP A 61 -4.10 2.84 -3.63
C ASP A 61 -2.93 2.36 -2.74
N LEU A 62 -2.03 3.27 -2.35
CA LEU A 62 -0.82 2.95 -1.59
C LEU A 62 -0.96 3.20 -0.08
N THR A 63 -1.99 3.91 0.37
CA THR A 63 -2.14 4.38 1.75
C THR A 63 -2.22 3.20 2.71
N LEU A 64 -3.17 2.29 2.48
CA LEU A 64 -3.41 1.16 3.35
C LEU A 64 -2.21 0.19 3.42
N PRO A 65 -1.63 -0.28 2.30
CA PRO A 65 -0.53 -1.23 2.40
C PRO A 65 0.75 -0.61 2.95
N VAL A 66 1.01 0.69 2.73
CA VAL A 66 2.16 1.38 3.37
C VAL A 66 1.93 1.55 4.87
N ALA A 67 0.72 1.94 5.29
CA ALA A 67 0.38 2.05 6.71
C ALA A 67 0.49 0.70 7.44
N GLY A 68 0.07 -0.39 6.78
CA GLY A 68 0.25 -1.75 7.29
C GLY A 68 1.73 -2.10 7.51
N GLN A 69 2.58 -1.87 6.51
CA GLN A 69 4.03 -2.08 6.64
C GLN A 69 4.65 -1.25 7.78
N GLU A 70 4.25 0.00 7.94
CA GLU A 70 4.70 0.86 9.04
C GLU A 70 4.27 0.31 10.41
N ALA A 71 3.01 -0.13 10.52
CA ALA A 71 2.48 -0.72 11.75
C ALA A 71 3.22 -2.00 12.13
N GLU A 72 3.50 -2.88 11.16
CA GLU A 72 4.30 -4.10 11.35
C GLU A 72 5.74 -3.76 11.77
N ARG A 73 6.38 -2.78 11.12
CA ARG A 73 7.74 -2.36 11.49
C ARG A 73 7.79 -1.86 12.93
N ARG A 74 6.82 -1.05 13.34
CA ARG A 74 6.70 -0.55 14.72
C ARG A 74 6.44 -1.66 15.72
N ALA A 75 5.59 -2.63 15.38
CA ALA A 75 5.31 -3.77 16.23
C ALA A 75 6.54 -4.69 16.39
N ALA A 76 7.33 -4.87 15.33
CA ALA A 76 8.55 -5.68 15.34
C ALA A 76 9.74 -5.02 16.05
N GLY A 77 9.75 -3.69 16.15
CA GLY A 77 10.84 -2.89 16.72
C GLY A 77 10.41 -2.04 17.91
N GLY A 78 9.64 -2.61 18.84
CA GLY A 78 9.03 -1.93 19.99
C GLY A 78 9.79 -0.70 20.49
N ASP A 79 9.11 0.45 20.44
CA ASP A 79 9.51 1.75 20.97
C ASP A 79 10.98 2.15 20.73
N GLY A 80 11.28 2.48 19.47
CA GLY A 80 12.42 3.32 19.09
C GLY A 80 12.07 4.81 19.05
N ALA A 81 11.42 5.34 20.09
CA ALA A 81 11.32 6.77 20.40
C ALA A 81 11.04 6.97 21.89
#